data_AF-A0A3D2G7M8-F1
#
_entry.id   AF-A0A3D2G7M8-F1
#
_cell.length_a   1.000
_cell.length_b   1.000
_cell.length_c   1.000
_cell.angle_alpha   90.00
_cell.angle_beta   90.00
_cell.angle_gamma   90.00
#
_symmetry.space_group_name_H-M   'P 1'
#
loop_
_entity.id
_entity.type
_entity.pdbx_description
1 polymer ?
#
loop_
_entity_poly.entity_id
_entity_poly.type
_entity_poly.pdbx_seq_one_letter_code
_entity_poly.pdbx_strand_id
1 'polypeptide(L)'
;IERNLYLSTQLMELGIPVVMAVNMMDIVTKNGDNIYIDKLGKKLGCEVVEISALKGTGIMEAANKAVAAASKKTHTPVHEFSQAAEAAIASVSAKLGSDVAEDQKRFFAVKLLEKDDKIANQMKSVPDVSADIKALEDAFDDDTES
;
A
#
# COMPACT_ATOMS: atom_id res chain seq x y z
N ILE A 1 12.08 -11.54 -8.06
CA ILE A 1 10.76 -11.02 -7.60
C ILE A 1 10.88 -10.25 -6.28
N GLU A 2 11.76 -10.66 -5.36
CA GLU A 2 11.94 -10.04 -4.03
C GLU A 2 12.09 -8.51 -4.06
N ARG A 3 12.94 -7.96 -4.95
CA ARG A 3 13.11 -6.50 -5.08
C ARG A 3 11.84 -5.76 -5.55
N ASN A 4 10.95 -6.43 -6.30
CA ASN A 4 9.70 -5.83 -6.78
C ASN A 4 8.55 -5.95 -5.75
N LEU A 5 8.68 -6.85 -4.78
CA LEU A 5 7.69 -7.00 -3.72
C LEU A 5 7.80 -5.89 -2.67
N TYR A 6 8.96 -5.24 -2.52
CA TYR A 6 9.16 -4.15 -1.56
C TYR A 6 8.24 -2.95 -1.80
N LEU A 7 8.20 -2.44 -3.04
CA LEU A 7 7.25 -1.36 -3.40
C LEU A 7 5.79 -1.83 -3.27
N SER A 8 5.55 -3.12 -3.57
CA SER A 8 4.21 -3.68 -3.50
C SER A 8 3.71 -3.74 -2.06
N THR A 9 4.56 -4.10 -1.09
CA THR A 9 4.19 -4.12 0.33
C THR A 9 3.92 -2.71 0.86
N GLN A 10 4.73 -1.71 0.48
CA GLN A 10 4.49 -0.31 0.83
C GLN A 10 3.12 0.19 0.34
N LEU A 11 2.73 -0.17 -0.90
CA LEU A 11 1.42 0.21 -1.44
C LEU A 11 0.26 -0.48 -0.69
N MET A 12 0.48 -1.67 -0.15
CA MET A 12 -0.52 -2.41 0.60
C MET A 12 -0.72 -1.88 2.03
N GLU A 13 0.34 -1.31 2.61
CA GLU A 13 0.30 -0.69 3.94
C GLU A 13 -0.55 0.59 3.98
N LEU A 14 -0.75 1.22 2.81
CA LEU A 14 -1.59 2.42 2.64
C LEU A 14 -3.10 2.15 2.78
N GLY A 15 -3.52 0.90 2.93
CA GLY A 15 -4.93 0.53 3.07
C GLY A 15 -5.74 0.61 1.77
N ILE A 16 -5.09 0.83 0.63
CA ILE A 16 -5.72 0.85 -0.69
C ILE A 16 -5.91 -0.60 -1.17
N PRO A 17 -7.08 -0.98 -1.72
CA PRO A 17 -7.26 -2.30 -2.31
C PRO A 17 -6.24 -2.57 -3.43
N VAL A 18 -5.32 -3.51 -3.19
CA VAL A 18 -4.28 -3.87 -4.17
C VAL A 18 -4.66 -5.16 -4.90
N VAL A 19 -4.37 -5.19 -6.21
CA VAL A 19 -4.32 -6.40 -7.03
C VAL A 19 -2.93 -6.48 -7.64
N MET A 20 -2.22 -7.59 -7.42
CA MET A 20 -0.86 -7.77 -7.90
C MET A 20 -0.86 -8.47 -9.25
N ALA A 21 -0.35 -7.81 -10.29
CA ALA A 21 -0.10 -8.43 -11.59
C ALA A 21 1.35 -8.91 -11.70
N VAL A 22 1.58 -10.22 -11.63
CA VAL A 22 2.92 -10.82 -11.77
C VAL A 22 3.24 -10.98 -13.25
N ASN A 23 4.10 -10.12 -13.77
CA ASN A 23 4.48 -10.09 -15.18
C ASN A 23 5.60 -11.10 -15.52
N MET A 24 5.80 -11.31 -16.82
CA MET A 24 6.82 -12.17 -17.43
C MET A 24 6.64 -13.66 -17.15
N MET A 25 5.40 -14.12 -16.96
CA MET A 25 5.11 -15.54 -16.72
C MET A 25 5.50 -16.45 -17.90
N ASP A 26 5.60 -15.90 -19.11
CA ASP A 26 6.13 -16.60 -20.27
C ASP A 26 7.63 -16.94 -20.13
N ILE A 27 8.42 -16.07 -19.50
CA ILE A 27 9.84 -16.33 -19.22
C ILE A 27 9.99 -17.31 -18.07
N VAL A 28 9.22 -17.13 -16.99
CA VAL A 28 9.19 -18.04 -15.82
C VAL A 28 8.91 -19.47 -16.28
N THR A 29 7.86 -19.66 -17.08
CA THR A 29 7.49 -20.98 -17.61
C THR A 29 8.56 -21.54 -18.54
N LYS A 30 9.16 -20.70 -19.41
CA LYS A 30 10.21 -21.11 -20.34
C LYS A 30 11.49 -21.58 -19.62
N ASN A 31 11.79 -20.98 -18.46
CA ASN A 31 12.95 -21.35 -17.65
C ASN A 31 12.70 -22.59 -16.77
N GLY A 32 11.46 -23.10 -16.73
CA GLY A 32 11.08 -24.24 -15.89
C GLY A 32 10.80 -23.87 -14.43
N ASP A 33 10.78 -22.58 -14.12
CA ASP A 33 10.43 -22.08 -12.79
C ASP A 33 8.91 -22.07 -12.61
N ASN A 34 8.45 -22.22 -11.37
CA ASN A 34 7.03 -22.13 -11.03
C ASN A 34 6.82 -21.16 -9.86
N ILE A 35 5.91 -20.21 -10.05
CA ILE A 35 5.48 -19.28 -8.99
C ILE A 35 4.12 -19.77 -8.48
N TYR A 36 4.03 -20.04 -7.18
CA TYR A 36 2.77 -20.47 -6.57
C TYR A 36 1.90 -19.26 -6.24
N ILE A 37 1.16 -18.76 -7.23
CA ILE A 37 0.34 -17.55 -7.15
C ILE A 37 -0.68 -17.59 -6.01
N ASP A 38 -1.34 -18.73 -5.79
CA ASP A 38 -2.29 -18.89 -4.68
C ASP A 38 -1.62 -18.69 -3.31
N LYS A 39 -0.39 -19.19 -3.15
CA LYS A 39 0.38 -19.03 -1.92
C LYS A 39 0.87 -17.59 -1.77
N LEU A 40 1.27 -16.97 -2.88
CA LEU A 40 1.71 -15.59 -2.92
C LEU A 40 0.56 -14.65 -2.52
N GLY A 41 -0.62 -14.83 -3.10
CA GLY A 41 -1.81 -14.04 -2.77
C GLY A 41 -2.26 -14.22 -1.33
N LYS A 42 -2.22 -15.43 -0.79
CA LYS A 42 -2.50 -15.66 0.64
C LYS A 42 -1.51 -14.96 1.57
N LYS A 43 -0.22 -15.00 1.22
CA LYS A 43 0.84 -14.40 2.05
C LYS A 43 0.82 -12.87 1.99
N LEU A 44 0.52 -12.32 0.80
CA LEU A 44 0.39 -10.89 0.61
C LEU A 44 -0.98 -10.37 1.03
N GLY A 45 -2.02 -11.21 1.13
CA GLY A 45 -3.39 -10.80 1.45
C GLY A 45 -4.07 -9.96 0.36
N CYS A 46 -3.62 -10.10 -0.89
CA CYS A 46 -4.23 -9.48 -2.06
C CYS A 46 -4.49 -10.51 -3.16
N GLU A 47 -5.35 -10.17 -4.12
CA GLU A 47 -5.51 -10.98 -5.32
C GLU A 47 -4.26 -10.85 -6.19
N VAL A 48 -3.78 -11.98 -6.71
CA VAL A 48 -2.61 -12.03 -7.59
C VAL A 48 -3.03 -12.63 -8.93
N VAL A 49 -2.58 -12.01 -10.02
CA VAL A 49 -2.89 -12.40 -11.40
C VAL A 49 -1.60 -12.57 -12.18
N GLU A 50 -1.50 -13.69 -12.88
CA GLU A 50 -0.41 -13.96 -13.81
C GLU A 50 -0.63 -13.21 -15.11
N ILE A 51 0.39 -12.46 -15.56
CA ILE A 51 0.32 -11.78 -16.85
C ILE A 51 1.58 -12.04 -17.69
N SER A 52 1.40 -11.95 -19.00
CA SER A 52 2.50 -11.73 -19.94
C SER A 52 2.14 -10.54 -20.80
N ALA A 53 2.73 -9.39 -20.49
CA ALA A 53 2.51 -8.18 -21.27
C ALA A 53 2.88 -8.37 -22.75
N LEU A 54 3.95 -9.14 -23.01
CA LEU A 54 4.42 -9.46 -24.36
C LEU A 54 3.40 -10.29 -25.15
N LYS A 55 2.72 -11.23 -24.51
CA LYS A 55 1.72 -12.10 -25.14
C LYS A 55 0.29 -11.56 -25.03
N GLY A 56 0.09 -10.45 -24.32
CA GLY A 56 -1.24 -9.88 -24.06
C GLY A 56 -2.11 -10.72 -23.13
N THR A 57 -1.55 -11.70 -22.40
CA THR A 57 -2.33 -12.62 -21.55
C THR A 57 -2.49 -12.07 -20.14
N GLY A 58 -3.67 -12.27 -19.53
CA GLY A 58 -3.96 -11.91 -18.13
C GLY A 58 -4.19 -10.41 -17.86
N ILE A 59 -3.92 -9.52 -18.83
CA ILE A 59 -4.04 -8.06 -18.67
C ILE A 59 -5.50 -7.66 -18.35
N MET A 60 -6.46 -8.13 -19.15
CA MET A 60 -7.88 -7.82 -18.94
C MET A 60 -8.41 -8.40 -17.62
N GLU A 61 -7.92 -9.57 -17.22
CA GLU A 61 -8.29 -10.17 -15.94
C GLU A 61 -7.78 -9.33 -14.77
N ALA A 62 -6.52 -8.91 -14.80
CA ALA A 62 -5.93 -8.03 -13.79
C ALA A 62 -6.69 -6.69 -13.68
N ALA A 63 -7.02 -6.08 -14.82
CA ALA A 63 -7.79 -4.84 -14.85
C ALA A 63 -9.20 -5.01 -14.23
N ASN A 64 -9.92 -6.07 -14.62
CA ASN A 64 -11.25 -6.35 -14.09
C ASN A 64 -11.23 -6.61 -12.59
N LYS A 65 -10.23 -7.35 -12.10
CA LYS A 65 -10.03 -7.61 -10.66
C LYS A 65 -9.71 -6.32 -9.90
N ALA A 66 -8.89 -5.43 -10.46
CA ALA A 66 -8.62 -4.13 -9.86
C ALA A 66 -9.89 -3.28 -9.72
N VAL A 67 -10.73 -3.22 -10.76
CA VAL A 67 -12.02 -2.52 -10.72
C VAL A 67 -12.95 -3.15 -9.66
N ALA A 68 -13.01 -4.47 -9.60
CA ALA A 68 -13.81 -5.17 -8.59
C ALA A 68 -13.29 -4.93 -7.16
N ALA A 69 -11.98 -4.92 -6.95
CA ALA A 69 -11.36 -4.64 -5.67
C ALA A 69 -11.66 -3.20 -5.20
N ALA A 70 -11.55 -2.22 -6.11
CA ALA A 70 -11.87 -0.82 -5.82
C ALA A 70 -13.34 -0.60 -5.43
N SER A 71 -14.25 -1.46 -5.90
CA SER A 71 -15.68 -1.37 -5.54
C SER A 71 -15.99 -1.85 -4.11
N LYS A 72 -15.06 -2.56 -3.45
CA LYS A 72 -15.24 -3.06 -2.08
C LYS A 72 -14.82 -2.00 -1.07
N LYS A 73 -15.77 -1.55 -0.23
CA LYS A 73 -15.59 -0.49 0.79
C LYS A 73 -14.76 -0.90 2.03
N THR A 74 -14.27 -2.13 2.10
CA THR A 74 -13.56 -2.63 3.28
C THR A 74 -12.23 -3.22 2.85
N HIS A 75 -11.15 -2.66 3.38
CA HIS A 75 -9.82 -3.24 3.27
C HIS A 75 -9.23 -3.35 4.67
N THR A 76 -8.84 -4.57 5.03
CA THR A 76 -8.07 -4.80 6.25
C THR A 76 -6.60 -4.76 5.84
N PRO A 77 -5.77 -3.87 6.41
CA PRO A 77 -4.34 -3.89 6.16
C PRO A 77 -3.79 -5.29 6.43
N VAL A 78 -3.08 -5.87 5.47
CA VAL A 78 -2.55 -7.24 5.61
C VAL A 78 -1.35 -7.27 6.55
N HIS A 79 -0.66 -6.13 6.66
CA HIS A 79 0.47 -5.94 7.56
C HIS A 79 0.28 -4.65 8.35
N GLU A 80 0.35 -4.78 9.68
CA GLU A 80 0.48 -3.67 10.61
C GLU A 80 1.97 -3.30 10.70
N PHE A 81 2.26 -2.01 10.77
CA PHE A 81 3.59 -1.52 11.10
C PHE A 81 3.97 -1.87 12.54
N SER A 82 5.17 -1.45 12.96
CA SER A 82 5.53 -1.47 14.38
C SER A 82 4.47 -0.77 15.24
N GLN A 83 4.32 -1.19 16.50
CA GLN A 83 3.32 -0.61 17.41
C GLN A 83 3.46 0.91 17.54
N ALA A 84 4.69 1.43 17.52
CA ALA A 84 4.96 2.86 17.55
C ALA A 84 4.46 3.58 16.29
N ALA A 85 4.69 3.00 15.11
CA ALA A 85 4.19 3.54 13.86
C ALA A 85 2.66 3.46 13.75
N GLU A 86 2.05 2.35 14.16
CA GLU A 86 0.59 2.25 14.20
C GLU A 86 -0.05 3.25 15.17
N ALA A 87 0.60 3.51 16.32
CA ALA A 87 0.14 4.53 17.27
C ALA A 87 0.21 5.94 16.66
N ALA A 88 1.29 6.27 15.95
CA ALA A 88 1.43 7.55 15.25
C ALA A 88 0.41 7.70 14.11
N ILE A 89 0.23 6.65 13.29
CA ILE A 89 -0.78 6.64 12.21
C ILE A 89 -2.18 6.83 12.78
N ALA A 90 -2.52 6.16 13.89
CA ALA A 90 -3.81 6.31 14.56
C ALA A 90 -4.00 7.73 15.13
N SER A 91 -2.97 8.30 15.76
CA SER A 91 -2.97 9.67 16.28
C SER A 91 -3.23 10.68 15.16
N VAL A 92 -2.47 10.60 14.06
CA VAL A 92 -2.64 11.50 12.91
C VAL A 92 -3.98 11.29 12.23
N SER A 93 -4.43 10.04 12.06
CA SER A 93 -5.75 9.72 11.49
C SER A 93 -6.89 10.34 12.29
N ALA A 94 -6.78 10.39 13.62
CA ALA A 94 -7.78 11.02 14.49
C ALA A 94 -7.81 12.56 14.36
N LYS A 95 -6.70 13.18 13.93
CA LYS A 95 -6.62 14.63 13.67
C LYS A 95 -7.21 15.02 12.30
N LEU A 96 -7.39 14.05 11.40
CA LEU A 96 -8.01 14.29 10.10
C LEU A 96 -9.52 14.53 10.27
N GLY A 97 -9.96 15.71 9.83
CA GLY A 97 -11.36 16.11 9.86
C GLY A 97 -12.25 15.34 8.89
N SER A 98 -13.54 15.71 8.84
CA SER A 98 -14.54 15.12 7.94
C SER A 98 -14.32 15.39 6.45
N ASP A 99 -13.34 16.25 6.11
CA ASP A 99 -12.95 16.53 4.73
C ASP A 99 -12.23 15.35 4.06
N VAL A 100 -11.69 14.42 4.85
CA VAL A 100 -11.06 13.18 4.36
C VAL A 100 -11.99 12.01 4.65
N ALA A 101 -12.27 11.21 3.63
CA ALA A 101 -13.10 10.01 3.78
C ALA A 101 -12.43 9.00 4.73
N GLU A 102 -13.23 8.28 5.52
CA GLU A 102 -12.74 7.42 6.60
C GLU A 102 -11.76 6.34 6.10
N ASP A 103 -12.02 5.78 4.93
CA ASP A 103 -11.18 4.80 4.24
C ASP A 103 -9.86 5.39 3.69
N GLN A 104 -9.79 6.72 3.56
CA GLN A 104 -8.59 7.44 3.09
C GLN A 104 -7.75 7.99 4.24
N LYS A 105 -8.28 8.10 5.46
CA LYS A 105 -7.58 8.72 6.60
C LYS A 105 -6.24 8.07 6.88
N ARG A 106 -6.15 6.74 6.83
CA ARG A 106 -4.87 6.02 7.01
C ARG A 106 -3.82 6.44 5.98
N PHE A 107 -4.20 6.50 4.70
CA PHE A 107 -3.30 6.91 3.62
C PHE A 107 -2.77 8.34 3.85
N PHE A 108 -3.66 9.29 4.13
CA PHE A 108 -3.27 10.68 4.41
C PHE A 108 -2.40 10.78 5.65
N ALA A 109 -2.70 10.01 6.70
CA ALA A 109 -1.90 9.98 7.92
C ALA A 109 -0.47 9.50 7.66
N VAL A 110 -0.30 8.40 6.92
CA VAL A 110 1.03 7.90 6.52
C VAL A 110 1.78 8.97 5.73
N LYS A 111 1.13 9.61 4.75
CA LYS A 111 1.77 10.65 3.92
C LYS A 111 2.15 11.92 4.66
N LEU A 112 1.37 12.32 5.65
CA LEU A 112 1.72 13.45 6.51
C LEU A 112 2.90 13.12 7.42
N LEU A 113 3.00 11.88 7.91
CA LEU A 113 4.16 11.42 8.68
C LEU A 113 5.43 11.36 7.83
N GLU A 114 5.33 11.00 6.55
CA GLU A 114 6.42 11.05 5.56
C GLU A 114 6.80 12.48 5.10
N LYS A 115 6.16 13.52 5.66
CA LYS A 115 6.35 14.93 5.24
C LYS A 115 6.09 15.17 3.74
N ASP A 116 5.13 14.46 3.13
CA ASP A 116 4.80 14.63 1.70
C ASP A 116 4.09 15.97 1.42
N ASP A 117 4.86 16.94 0.91
CA ASP A 117 4.38 18.28 0.56
C ASP A 117 3.20 18.28 -0.44
N LYS A 118 3.10 17.31 -1.34
CA LYS A 118 2.02 17.29 -2.35
C LYS A 118 0.68 16.99 -1.70
N ILE A 119 0.66 16.10 -0.71
CA ILE A 119 -0.54 15.76 0.04
C ILE A 119 -1.00 16.95 0.88
N ALA A 120 -0.08 17.61 1.58
CA ALA A 120 -0.38 18.81 2.34
C ALA A 120 -1.03 19.90 1.46
N ASN A 121 -0.51 20.11 0.25
CA ASN A 121 -1.04 21.09 -0.70
C ASN A 121 -2.41 20.72 -1.31
N GLN A 122 -2.80 19.44 -1.30
CA GLN A 122 -4.10 18.99 -1.80
C GLN A 122 -5.20 19.04 -0.73
N MET A 123 -4.83 19.12 0.54
CA MET A 123 -5.77 19.20 1.66
C MET A 123 -6.27 20.63 1.87
N LYS A 124 -7.55 20.76 2.23
CA LYS A 124 -8.12 22.06 2.62
C LYS A 124 -7.60 22.55 3.98
N SER A 125 -7.30 21.61 4.87
CA SER A 125 -6.80 21.86 6.21
C SER A 125 -5.81 20.74 6.55
N VAL A 126 -4.57 21.10 6.83
CA VAL A 126 -3.51 20.17 7.21
C VAL A 126 -3.38 20.21 8.74
N PRO A 127 -3.56 19.07 9.43
CA PRO A 127 -3.36 19.04 10.88
C PRO A 127 -1.88 19.16 11.24
N ASP A 128 -1.58 19.71 12.41
CA ASP A 128 -0.23 19.69 12.96
C ASP A 128 0.14 18.27 13.45
N VAL A 129 1.13 17.70 12.80
CA VAL A 129 1.67 16.35 13.03
C VAL A 129 3.12 16.37 13.50
N SER A 130 3.72 17.54 13.77
CA SER A 130 5.15 17.64 14.11
C SER A 130 5.50 16.88 15.38
N ALA A 131 4.59 16.80 16.35
CA ALA A 131 4.79 16.01 17.56
C ALA A 131 4.79 14.50 17.30
N ASP A 132 3.95 14.02 16.38
CA ASP A 132 3.88 12.59 16.02
C ASP A 132 5.13 12.15 15.25
N ILE A 133 5.58 13.00 14.32
CA ILE A 133 6.83 12.82 13.57
C ILE A 133 8.00 12.72 14.53
N LYS A 134 8.15 13.69 15.44
CA LYS A 134 9.25 13.69 16.41
C LYS A 134 9.24 12.43 17.29
N ALA A 135 8.06 11.99 17.74
CA ALA A 135 7.94 10.77 18.54
C ALA A 135 8.34 9.51 17.76
N LEU A 136 8.10 9.49 16.45
CA LEU A 136 8.54 8.43 15.55
C LEU A 136 10.06 8.46 15.34
N GLU A 137 10.63 9.62 15.03
CA GLU A 137 12.08 9.81 14.86
C GLU A 137 12.83 9.41 16.14
N ASP A 138 12.35 9.82 17.33
CA ASP A 138 12.91 9.44 18.62
C ASP A 138 12.82 7.92 18.89
N ALA A 139 11.78 7.25 18.37
CA ALA A 139 11.56 5.82 18.58
C ALA A 139 12.39 4.93 17.64
N PHE A 140 12.70 5.42 16.44
CA PHE A 140 13.43 4.67 15.40
C PHE A 140 14.87 5.11 15.20
N ASP A 141 15.30 6.22 15.81
CA ASP A 141 16.63 6.84 15.61
C ASP A 141 16.94 7.06 14.12
N ASP A 142 15.89 7.40 13.35
CA ASP A 142 15.91 7.52 11.90
C ASP A 142 14.98 8.65 11.45
N ASP A 143 15.28 9.30 10.32
CA ASP A 143 14.42 10.35 9.78
C ASP A 143 13.17 9.74 9.14
N THR A 144 12.07 10.47 9.23
CA THR A 144 10.80 10.10 8.61
C THR A 144 10.76 10.39 7.11
N GLU A 145 11.72 11.18 6.59
CA GLU A 145 11.91 11.38 5.15
C GLU A 145 12.69 10.21 4.51
N SER A 146 12.15 9.63 3.44
CA SER A 146 12.81 8.62 2.58
C SER A 146 13.09 9.13 1.18
#